data_AF-A0A1F9NR29-F1
#
_entry.id   AF-A0A1F9NR29-F1
#
_cell.length_a   1.000
_cell.length_b   1.000
_cell.length_c   1.000
_cell.angle_alpha   90.00
_cell.angle_beta   90.00
_cell.angle_gamma   90.00
#
_symmetry.space_group_name_H-M   'P 1'
#
loop_
_entity.id
_entity.type
_entity.pdbx_description
1 polymer ?
#
loop_
_entity_poly.entity_id
_entity_poly.type
_entity_poly.pdbx_seq_one_letter_code
_entity_poly.pdbx_strand_id
1 'polypeptide(L)'
;MRDFGLKEPSKTHFSKLLQKLIDNPPVVIRETDDLLTLLKNTAHFYRILDKENITVLKGILDRDRKSFEQILKTFYGLTYHPEYLQKEYSLTLPLDALHDYAAFFLNTIGGKLYLFRRDSASRMTVSYYAILVIDRANQEGNNPHGIDLRPAIDSLIEEIENTAKNLKFRDEYLDNLYDLKEKYN
;
A
#
# COMPACT_ATOMS: atom_id res chain seq x y z
N MET A 1 17.68 8.42 -20.72
CA MET A 1 17.20 7.59 -19.60
C MET A 1 18.36 6.76 -19.09
N ARG A 2 18.69 6.78 -17.78
CA ARG A 2 19.61 5.76 -17.23
C ARG A 2 18.87 4.43 -17.29
N ASP A 3 19.39 3.53 -18.10
CA ASP A 3 18.91 2.17 -18.23
C ASP A 3 19.04 1.50 -16.85
N PHE A 4 17.93 0.98 -16.29
CA PHE A 4 17.99 0.25 -15.02
C PHE A 4 18.65 -1.14 -15.19
N GLY A 5 19.15 -1.44 -16.40
CA GLY A 5 19.82 -2.70 -16.71
C GLY A 5 18.87 -3.89 -16.60
N LEU A 6 17.57 -3.66 -16.85
CA LEU A 6 16.58 -4.72 -16.78
C LEU A 6 16.86 -5.74 -17.88
N LYS A 7 16.82 -7.03 -17.51
CA LYS A 7 17.06 -8.15 -18.44
C LYS A 7 15.91 -8.39 -19.40
N GLU A 8 14.75 -7.77 -19.16
CA GLU A 8 13.52 -7.92 -19.93
C GLU A 8 12.75 -6.58 -19.96
N PRO A 9 11.73 -6.41 -20.82
CA PRO A 9 10.94 -5.18 -20.87
C PRO A 9 10.34 -4.79 -19.51
N SER A 10 10.35 -3.49 -19.19
CA SER A 10 9.91 -2.98 -17.89
C SER A 10 8.49 -3.41 -17.51
N LYS A 11 7.55 -3.37 -18.47
CA LYS A 11 6.15 -3.84 -18.26
C LYS A 11 6.16 -5.27 -17.72
N THR A 12 6.81 -6.19 -18.43
CA THR A 12 6.89 -7.61 -18.07
C THR A 12 7.59 -7.81 -16.73
N HIS A 13 8.70 -7.10 -16.51
CA HIS A 13 9.49 -7.22 -15.29
C HIS A 13 8.69 -6.81 -14.04
N PHE A 14 8.11 -5.61 -14.05
CA PHE A 14 7.36 -5.10 -12.90
C PHE A 14 6.02 -5.81 -12.69
N SER A 15 5.37 -6.26 -13.77
CA SER A 15 4.22 -7.16 -13.68
C SER A 15 4.56 -8.44 -12.91
N LYS A 16 5.67 -9.10 -13.25
CA LYS A 16 6.11 -10.31 -12.53
C LYS A 16 6.43 -10.04 -11.07
N LEU A 17 7.09 -8.93 -10.76
CA LEU A 17 7.40 -8.55 -9.38
C LEU A 17 6.14 -8.28 -8.56
N LEU A 18 5.16 -7.58 -9.15
CA LEU A 18 3.89 -7.29 -8.48
C LEU A 18 3.09 -8.58 -8.27
N GLN A 19 3.02 -9.48 -9.27
CA GLN A 19 2.39 -10.79 -9.08
C GLN A 19 3.08 -11.58 -7.96
N LYS A 20 4.42 -11.57 -7.91
CA LYS A 20 5.18 -12.25 -6.86
C LYS A 20 4.84 -11.71 -5.46
N LEU A 21 4.59 -10.41 -5.31
CA LEU A 21 4.12 -9.83 -4.05
C LEU A 21 2.71 -10.30 -3.70
N ILE A 22 1.80 -10.24 -4.66
CA ILE A 22 0.41 -10.69 -4.51
C ILE A 22 0.36 -12.16 -4.07
N ASP A 23 1.18 -13.02 -4.67
CA ASP A 23 1.25 -14.45 -4.37
C ASP A 23 1.92 -14.75 -3.01
N ASN A 24 2.52 -13.75 -2.37
CA ASN A 24 3.25 -13.89 -1.11
C ASN A 24 2.86 -12.76 -0.14
N PRO A 25 1.60 -12.70 0.34
CA PRO A 25 1.16 -11.64 1.24
C PRO A 25 1.88 -11.70 2.60
N PRO A 26 1.99 -10.56 3.31
CA PRO A 26 2.55 -10.51 4.66
C PRO A 26 1.62 -11.17 5.69
N VAL A 27 2.14 -11.48 6.88
CA VAL A 27 1.32 -12.02 7.97
C VAL A 27 0.71 -10.86 8.76
N VAL A 28 -0.61 -10.73 8.78
CA VAL A 28 -1.27 -9.54 9.36
C VAL A 28 -1.91 -9.76 10.73
N ILE A 29 -2.23 -11.01 11.08
CA ILE A 29 -2.78 -11.37 12.39
C ILE A 29 -1.67 -11.92 13.29
N ARG A 30 -1.70 -11.54 14.57
CA ARG A 30 -0.83 -12.10 15.63
C ARG A 30 0.67 -12.03 15.30
N GLU A 31 1.10 -10.97 14.61
CA GLU A 31 2.51 -10.73 14.26
C GLU A 31 3.43 -10.77 15.50
N THR A 32 2.95 -10.25 16.62
CA THR A 32 3.72 -10.11 17.86
C THR A 32 3.79 -11.38 18.71
N ASP A 33 3.02 -12.42 18.36
CA ASP A 33 3.01 -13.68 19.10
C ASP A 33 4.27 -14.50 18.85
N ASP A 34 4.96 -14.22 17.74
CA ASP A 34 6.16 -14.94 17.32
C ASP A 34 7.21 -13.96 16.77
N LEU A 35 8.37 -13.92 17.42
CA LEU A 35 9.51 -13.09 17.01
C LEU A 35 9.92 -13.39 15.55
N LEU A 36 9.82 -14.65 15.11
CA LEU A 36 10.18 -15.00 13.74
C LEU A 36 9.20 -14.37 12.73
N THR A 37 7.91 -14.31 13.04
CA THR A 37 6.88 -13.66 12.23
C THR A 37 7.12 -12.15 12.14
N LEU A 38 7.39 -11.49 13.27
CA LEU A 38 7.77 -10.08 13.31
C LEU A 38 9.00 -9.77 12.43
N LEU A 39 10.04 -10.62 12.51
CA LEU A 39 11.24 -10.48 11.67
C LEU A 39 10.95 -10.71 10.19
N LYS A 40 10.10 -11.68 9.85
CA LYS A 40 9.66 -11.94 8.47
C LYS A 40 8.94 -10.73 7.89
N ASN A 41 7.99 -10.16 8.62
CA ASN A 41 7.26 -8.96 8.21
C ASN A 41 8.16 -7.74 8.05
N THR A 42 9.11 -7.53 8.97
CA THR A 42 10.06 -6.42 8.90
C THR A 42 10.98 -6.50 7.67
N ALA A 43 11.23 -7.72 7.17
CA ALA A 43 12.03 -8.00 5.98
C ALA A 43 11.19 -8.39 4.74
N HIS A 44 9.86 -8.25 4.78
CA HIS A 44 8.92 -8.80 3.80
C HIS A 44 9.30 -8.52 2.35
N PHE A 45 9.40 -7.24 1.98
CA PHE A 45 9.71 -6.84 0.62
C PHE A 45 11.11 -7.29 0.18
N TYR A 46 12.09 -7.31 1.09
CA TYR A 46 13.45 -7.76 0.74
C TYR A 46 13.49 -9.27 0.47
N ARG A 47 12.75 -10.06 1.26
CA ARG A 47 12.66 -11.52 1.10
C ARG A 47 12.02 -11.91 -0.23
N ILE A 48 11.00 -11.17 -0.66
CA ILE A 48 10.27 -11.48 -1.90
C ILE A 48 10.99 -10.90 -3.11
N LEU A 49 11.41 -9.64 -3.04
CA LEU A 49 11.87 -8.90 -4.22
C LEU A 49 13.36 -8.99 -4.46
N ASP A 50 14.19 -9.48 -3.54
CA ASP A 50 15.66 -9.43 -3.61
C ASP A 50 16.28 -8.01 -3.58
N LYS A 51 17.61 -7.96 -3.49
CA LYS A 51 18.35 -6.70 -3.29
C LYS A 51 18.36 -5.84 -4.57
N GLU A 52 18.50 -6.49 -5.71
CA GLU A 52 18.61 -5.85 -7.02
C GLU A 52 17.30 -5.11 -7.33
N ASN A 53 16.15 -5.79 -7.21
CA ASN A 53 14.88 -5.14 -7.49
C ASN A 53 14.51 -4.07 -6.45
N ILE A 54 14.86 -4.28 -5.17
CA ILE A 54 14.66 -3.23 -4.15
C ILE A 54 15.46 -1.97 -4.48
N THR A 55 16.68 -2.11 -4.98
CA THR A 55 17.51 -0.97 -5.42
C THR A 55 16.85 -0.22 -6.58
N VAL A 56 16.36 -0.95 -7.58
CA VAL A 56 15.67 -0.38 -8.74
C VAL A 56 14.39 0.36 -8.30
N LEU A 57 13.55 -0.28 -7.50
CA LEU A 57 12.28 0.29 -7.03
C LEU A 57 12.49 1.55 -6.18
N LYS A 58 13.51 1.57 -5.31
CA LYS A 58 13.90 2.79 -4.59
C LYS A 58 14.28 3.91 -5.56
N GLY A 59 15.09 3.60 -6.58
CA GLY A 59 15.48 4.57 -7.59
C GLY A 59 14.31 5.12 -8.42
N ILE A 60 13.25 4.33 -8.64
CA ILE A 60 12.01 4.79 -9.28
C ILE A 60 11.23 5.71 -8.33
N LEU A 61 10.98 5.26 -7.10
CA LEU A 61 10.24 6.03 -6.10
C LEU A 61 10.88 7.40 -5.81
N ASP A 62 12.21 7.46 -5.76
CA ASP A 62 12.93 8.72 -5.53
C ASP A 62 12.75 9.71 -6.69
N ARG A 63 12.61 9.22 -7.94
CA ARG A 63 12.38 10.06 -9.12
C ARG A 63 10.92 10.49 -9.24
N ASP A 64 10.01 9.57 -8.96
CA ASP A 64 8.57 9.78 -9.13
C ASP A 64 7.89 10.35 -7.89
N ARG A 65 8.67 10.77 -6.89
CA ARG A 65 8.19 11.32 -5.62
C ARG A 65 7.12 12.41 -5.78
N LYS A 66 7.28 13.31 -6.77
CA LYS A 66 6.31 14.39 -7.03
C LYS A 66 4.98 13.90 -7.62
N SER A 67 4.99 12.74 -8.25
CA SER A 67 3.83 12.14 -8.91
C SER A 67 3.24 10.99 -8.08
N PHE A 68 3.83 10.67 -6.93
CA PHE A 68 3.49 9.49 -6.14
C PHE A 68 2.02 9.45 -5.73
N GLU A 69 1.47 10.59 -5.27
CA GLU A 69 0.04 10.75 -4.97
C GLU A 69 -0.85 10.40 -6.17
N GLN A 70 -0.52 10.93 -7.34
CA GLN A 70 -1.28 10.67 -8.57
C GLN A 70 -1.17 9.21 -9.01
N ILE A 71 0.02 8.62 -8.90
CA ILE A 71 0.28 7.22 -9.24
C ILE A 71 -0.55 6.30 -8.34
N LEU A 72 -0.54 6.52 -7.03
CA LEU A 72 -1.34 5.74 -6.09
C LEU A 72 -2.85 5.90 -6.32
N LYS A 73 -3.31 7.12 -6.60
CA LYS A 73 -4.72 7.39 -6.97
C LYS A 73 -5.13 6.58 -8.20
N THR A 74 -4.31 6.63 -9.25
CA THR A 74 -4.56 5.86 -10.48
C THR A 74 -4.48 4.36 -10.22
N PHE A 75 -3.49 3.89 -9.46
CA PHE A 75 -3.37 2.47 -9.11
C PHE A 75 -4.59 1.97 -8.34
N TYR A 76 -5.06 2.72 -7.34
CA TYR A 76 -6.28 2.40 -6.60
C TYR A 76 -7.49 2.27 -7.54
N GLY A 77 -7.67 3.21 -8.47
CA GLY A 77 -8.72 3.12 -9.50
C GLY A 77 -8.59 1.87 -10.39
N LEU A 78 -7.37 1.49 -10.76
CA LEU A 78 -7.13 0.27 -11.55
C LEU A 78 -7.52 -1.01 -10.80
N THR A 79 -7.53 -1.01 -9.46
CA THR A 79 -7.98 -2.19 -8.67
C THR A 79 -9.48 -2.50 -8.83
N TYR A 80 -10.26 -1.59 -9.43
CA TYR A 80 -11.65 -1.85 -9.80
C TYR A 80 -11.81 -2.52 -11.17
N HIS A 81 -10.71 -2.69 -11.92
CA HIS A 81 -10.70 -3.25 -13.27
C HIS A 81 -9.77 -4.48 -13.37
N PRO A 82 -10.03 -5.57 -12.62
CA PRO A 82 -9.17 -6.75 -12.60
C PRO A 82 -9.01 -7.39 -13.99
N GLU A 83 -10.02 -7.31 -14.86
CA GLU A 83 -9.97 -7.78 -16.24
C GLU A 83 -8.92 -7.05 -17.08
N TYR A 84 -8.77 -5.74 -16.87
CA TYR A 84 -7.75 -4.93 -17.54
C TYR A 84 -6.36 -5.27 -17.01
N LEU A 85 -6.21 -5.41 -15.68
CA LEU A 85 -4.95 -5.83 -15.06
C LEU A 85 -4.49 -7.20 -15.57
N GLN A 86 -5.40 -8.15 -15.70
CA GLN A 86 -5.10 -9.47 -16.23
C GLN A 86 -4.68 -9.39 -17.71
N LYS A 87 -5.44 -8.67 -18.55
CA LYS A 87 -5.18 -8.57 -19.98
C LYS A 87 -3.86 -7.84 -20.29
N GLU A 88 -3.65 -6.70 -19.67
CA GLU A 88 -2.52 -5.83 -20.02
C GLU A 88 -1.24 -6.19 -19.29
N TYR A 89 -1.35 -6.60 -18.02
CA TYR A 89 -0.21 -6.78 -17.14
C TYR A 89 -0.01 -8.23 -16.70
N SER A 90 -0.89 -9.16 -17.12
CA SER A 90 -0.87 -10.54 -16.62
C SER A 90 -0.94 -10.61 -15.09
N LEU A 91 -1.67 -9.66 -14.48
CA LEU A 91 -1.83 -9.53 -13.05
C LEU A 91 -3.19 -10.09 -12.62
N THR A 92 -3.15 -11.10 -11.77
CA THR A 92 -4.33 -11.56 -11.03
C THR A 92 -4.29 -10.93 -9.66
N LEU A 93 -5.17 -9.96 -9.40
CA LEU A 93 -5.27 -9.25 -8.12
C LEU A 93 -6.49 -9.76 -7.33
N PRO A 94 -6.31 -10.75 -6.43
CA PRO A 94 -7.36 -11.14 -5.51
C PRO A 94 -7.59 -10.03 -4.48
N LEU A 95 -8.86 -9.80 -4.12
CA LEU A 95 -9.24 -8.78 -3.14
C LEU A 95 -8.56 -9.03 -1.78
N ASP A 96 -8.43 -10.29 -1.38
CA ASP A 96 -7.81 -10.70 -0.12
C ASP A 96 -6.34 -10.25 -0.03
N ALA A 97 -5.56 -10.38 -1.12
CA ALA A 97 -4.15 -9.93 -1.09
C ALA A 97 -4.05 -8.41 -1.00
N LEU A 98 -4.95 -7.67 -1.64
CA LEU A 98 -4.98 -6.21 -1.52
C LEU A 98 -5.34 -5.80 -0.07
N HIS A 99 -6.32 -6.49 0.53
CA HIS A 99 -6.69 -6.34 1.93
C HIS A 99 -5.53 -6.66 2.88
N ASP A 100 -4.82 -7.76 2.66
CA ASP A 100 -3.64 -8.15 3.45
C ASP A 100 -2.57 -7.07 3.43
N TYR A 101 -2.27 -6.49 2.27
CA TYR A 101 -1.29 -5.40 2.19
C TYR A 101 -1.77 -4.12 2.88
N ALA A 102 -3.07 -3.80 2.80
CA ALA A 102 -3.64 -2.67 3.51
C ALA A 102 -3.57 -2.86 5.03
N ALA A 103 -4.01 -4.03 5.52
CA ALA A 103 -3.95 -4.40 6.93
C ALA A 103 -2.49 -4.44 7.43
N PHE A 104 -1.56 -4.94 6.62
CA PHE A 104 -0.13 -4.91 6.91
C PHE A 104 0.35 -3.50 7.21
N PHE A 105 0.08 -2.54 6.33
CA PHE A 105 0.53 -1.17 6.51
C PHE A 105 -0.10 -0.46 7.71
N LEU A 106 -1.38 -0.70 7.99
CA LEU A 106 -2.11 -0.01 9.07
C LEU A 106 -1.96 -0.67 10.45
N ASN A 107 -1.81 -1.99 10.52
CA ASN A 107 -1.97 -2.75 11.77
C ASN A 107 -0.71 -3.49 12.23
N THR A 108 0.25 -3.74 11.35
CA THR A 108 1.48 -4.46 11.73
C THR A 108 2.64 -3.51 12.06
N ILE A 109 3.53 -3.94 12.95
CA ILE A 109 4.79 -3.25 13.25
C ILE A 109 5.66 -3.23 12.00
N GLY A 110 5.79 -4.36 11.28
CA GLY A 110 6.61 -4.44 10.07
C GLY A 110 6.17 -3.45 9.00
N GLY A 111 4.86 -3.36 8.72
CA GLY A 111 4.28 -2.45 7.75
C GLY A 111 4.45 -0.98 8.14
N LYS A 112 4.16 -0.63 9.40
CA LYS A 112 4.41 0.72 9.93
C LYS A 112 5.87 1.12 9.80
N LEU A 113 6.82 0.23 10.10
CA LEU A 113 8.25 0.50 9.93
C LEU A 113 8.64 0.76 8.47
N TYR A 114 8.00 0.11 7.49
CA TYR A 114 8.21 0.45 6.08
C TYR A 114 7.75 1.87 5.76
N LEU A 115 6.59 2.26 6.27
CA LEU A 115 6.05 3.60 6.06
C LEU A 115 6.90 4.69 6.74
N PHE A 116 7.35 4.46 7.98
CA PHE A 116 8.19 5.42 8.71
C PHE A 116 9.57 5.67 8.09
N ARG A 117 10.04 4.77 7.21
CA ARG A 117 11.25 4.98 6.40
C ARG A 117 11.01 5.84 5.15
N ARG A 118 9.78 6.28 4.90
CA ARG A 118 9.40 7.17 3.80
C ARG A 118 9.10 8.56 4.32
N ASP A 119 9.07 9.52 3.40
CA ASP A 119 8.66 10.87 3.74
C ASP A 119 7.16 10.92 4.10
N SER A 120 6.77 11.94 4.86
CA SER A 120 5.42 12.05 5.40
C SER A 120 4.34 12.00 4.32
N ALA A 121 4.55 12.67 3.18
CA ALA A 121 3.61 12.65 2.06
C ALA A 121 3.35 11.21 1.59
N SER A 122 4.41 10.46 1.22
CA SER A 122 4.29 9.07 0.79
C SER A 122 3.62 8.18 1.82
N ARG A 123 3.95 8.35 3.11
CA ARG A 123 3.35 7.59 4.20
C ARG A 123 1.85 7.88 4.36
N MET A 124 1.45 9.14 4.35
CA MET A 124 0.04 9.54 4.44
C MET A 124 -0.75 9.04 3.24
N THR A 125 -0.22 9.15 2.02
CA THR A 125 -0.88 8.66 0.80
C THR A 125 -1.09 7.15 0.85
N VAL A 126 -0.08 6.36 1.23
CA VAL A 126 -0.25 4.90 1.35
C VAL A 126 -1.26 4.55 2.43
N SER A 127 -1.21 5.24 3.58
CA SER A 127 -2.16 5.00 4.68
C SER A 127 -3.60 5.32 4.26
N TYR A 128 -3.81 6.42 3.53
CA TYR A 128 -5.11 6.79 2.97
C TYR A 128 -5.69 5.70 2.07
N TYR A 129 -4.92 5.24 1.08
CA TYR A 129 -5.41 4.18 0.18
C TYR A 129 -5.56 2.82 0.87
N ALA A 130 -4.76 2.53 1.91
CA ALA A 130 -4.98 1.33 2.72
C ALA A 130 -6.31 1.39 3.49
N ILE A 131 -6.68 2.56 4.03
CA ILE A 131 -7.99 2.78 4.66
C ILE A 131 -9.11 2.53 3.64
N LEU A 132 -9.00 3.10 2.42
CA LEU A 132 -10.02 2.90 1.39
C LEU A 132 -10.17 1.44 0.95
N VAL A 133 -9.07 0.69 0.86
CA VAL A 133 -9.10 -0.75 0.55
C VAL A 133 -9.88 -1.53 1.62
N ILE A 134 -9.61 -1.26 2.91
CA ILE A 134 -10.31 -1.96 4.00
C ILE A 134 -11.77 -1.49 4.10
N ASP A 135 -12.05 -0.21 3.84
CA ASP A 135 -13.43 0.29 3.81
C ASP A 135 -14.24 -0.40 2.70
N ARG A 136 -13.67 -0.53 1.50
CA ARG A 136 -14.27 -1.28 0.40
C ARG A 136 -14.56 -2.72 0.80
N ALA A 137 -13.58 -3.39 1.41
CA ALA A 137 -13.74 -4.75 1.92
C ALA A 137 -14.86 -4.86 2.99
N ASN A 138 -14.99 -3.88 3.88
CA ASN A 138 -16.10 -3.80 4.84
C ASN A 138 -17.46 -3.68 4.14
N GLN A 139 -17.57 -2.83 3.12
CA GLN A 139 -18.80 -2.63 2.35
C GLN A 139 -19.23 -3.90 1.60
N GLU A 140 -18.26 -4.65 1.08
CA GLU A 140 -18.49 -5.92 0.38
C GLU A 140 -18.73 -7.11 1.35
N GLY A 141 -18.70 -6.87 2.67
CA GLY A 141 -18.86 -7.91 3.69
C GLY A 141 -17.66 -8.86 3.80
N ASN A 142 -16.51 -8.49 3.22
CA ASN A 142 -15.29 -9.29 3.15
C ASN A 142 -14.13 -8.61 3.89
N ASN A 143 -14.24 -8.44 5.22
CA ASN A 143 -13.13 -8.02 6.07
C ASN A 143 -12.60 -9.22 6.87
N PRO A 144 -11.75 -10.07 6.26
CA PRO A 144 -11.36 -11.36 6.83
C PRO A 144 -10.64 -11.23 8.18
N HIS A 145 -9.96 -10.11 8.41
CA HIS A 145 -9.19 -9.87 9.63
C HIS A 145 -9.91 -9.01 10.68
N GLY A 146 -11.13 -8.56 10.40
CA GLY A 146 -11.90 -7.73 11.33
C GLY A 146 -11.19 -6.43 11.71
N ILE A 147 -10.44 -5.83 10.78
CA ILE A 147 -9.66 -4.61 11.05
C ILE A 147 -10.57 -3.45 11.42
N ASP A 148 -10.36 -2.88 12.60
CA ASP A 148 -10.99 -1.63 13.04
C ASP A 148 -10.27 -0.43 12.41
N LEU A 149 -11.01 0.33 11.59
CA LEU A 149 -10.48 1.49 10.88
C LEU A 149 -10.43 2.76 11.72
N ARG A 150 -11.22 2.87 12.80
CA ARG A 150 -11.35 4.13 13.57
C ARG A 150 -10.01 4.70 14.03
N PRO A 151 -9.08 3.91 14.62
CA PRO A 151 -7.79 4.46 15.04
C PRO A 151 -6.92 4.95 13.88
N ALA A 152 -7.01 4.27 12.72
CA ALA A 152 -6.24 4.64 11.54
C ALA A 152 -6.79 5.92 10.89
N ILE A 153 -8.12 6.06 10.83
CA ILE A 153 -8.80 7.27 10.34
C ILE A 153 -8.43 8.47 11.23
N ASP A 154 -8.63 8.35 12.54
CA ASP A 154 -8.36 9.44 13.49
C ASP A 154 -6.89 9.89 13.43
N SER A 155 -5.96 8.94 13.45
CA SER A 155 -4.53 9.23 13.39
C SER A 155 -4.13 9.89 12.06
N LEU A 156 -4.75 9.49 10.94
CA LEU A 156 -4.40 10.05 9.63
C LEU A 156 -4.98 11.45 9.45
N ILE A 157 -6.19 11.71 9.93
CA ILE A 157 -6.78 13.07 9.96
C ILE A 157 -5.85 14.00 10.74
N GLU A 158 -5.52 13.65 11.99
CA GLU A 158 -4.65 14.45 12.84
C GLU A 158 -3.30 14.73 12.16
N GLU A 159 -2.71 13.72 11.53
CA GLU A 159 -1.44 13.88 10.85
C GLU A 159 -1.53 14.80 9.62
N ILE A 160 -2.56 14.63 8.78
CA ILE A 160 -2.73 15.43 7.57
C ILE A 160 -2.99 16.90 7.95
N GLU A 161 -3.77 17.16 8.99
CA GLU A 161 -4.01 18.51 9.48
C GLU A 161 -2.74 19.20 9.95
N ASN A 162 -1.90 18.48 10.70
CA ASN A 162 -0.71 19.05 11.32
C ASN A 162 0.51 19.14 10.38
N THR A 163 0.65 18.20 9.45
CA THR A 163 1.93 18.00 8.72
C THR A 163 1.83 18.05 7.20
N ALA A 164 0.63 18.00 6.61
CA ALA A 164 0.47 17.82 5.16
C ALA A 164 0.53 19.10 4.30
N LYS A 165 1.40 20.05 4.60
CA LYS A 165 1.55 21.27 3.78
C LYS A 165 1.91 21.01 2.32
N ASN A 166 2.37 19.79 2.00
CA ASN A 166 2.87 19.40 0.68
C ASN A 166 2.05 18.29 0.00
N LEU A 167 0.90 17.87 0.56
CA LEU A 167 0.02 16.92 -0.13
C LEU A 167 -0.78 17.65 -1.21
N LYS A 168 -0.71 17.16 -2.45
CA LYS A 168 -1.44 17.71 -3.58
C LYS A 168 -2.95 17.52 -3.44
N PHE A 169 -3.39 16.39 -2.89
CA PHE A 169 -4.81 16.06 -2.73
C PHE A 169 -5.28 16.17 -1.27
N ARG A 170 -4.65 17.05 -0.49
CA ARG A 170 -4.90 17.20 0.95
C ARG A 170 -6.39 17.32 1.29
N ASP A 171 -7.09 18.24 0.64
CA ASP A 171 -8.48 18.55 0.99
C ASP A 171 -9.41 17.38 0.58
N GLU A 172 -9.19 16.79 -0.59
CA GLU A 172 -9.89 15.56 -1.01
C GLU A 172 -9.68 14.41 -0.01
N TYR A 173 -8.47 14.25 0.54
CA TYR A 173 -8.21 13.22 1.53
C TYR A 173 -8.93 13.50 2.86
N LEU A 174 -8.89 14.73 3.34
CA LEU A 174 -9.56 15.11 4.59
C LEU A 174 -11.08 14.96 4.48
N ASP A 175 -11.70 15.46 3.42
CA ASP A 175 -13.14 15.37 3.20
C ASP A 175 -13.59 13.90 3.25
N ASN A 176 -12.94 13.02 2.48
CA ASN A 176 -13.26 11.59 2.49
C ASN A 176 -12.99 10.92 3.85
N LEU A 177 -11.92 11.30 4.57
CA LEU A 177 -11.62 10.74 5.88
C LEU A 177 -12.63 11.17 6.94
N TYR A 178 -13.15 12.40 6.86
CA TYR A 178 -14.22 12.88 7.73
C TYR A 178 -15.53 12.14 7.47
N ASP A 179 -15.90 11.93 6.21
CA ASP A 179 -17.06 11.10 5.85
C ASP A 179 -16.93 9.66 6.39
N LEU A 180 -15.74 9.07 6.27
CA LEU A 180 -15.46 7.75 6.84
C LEU A 180 -15.52 7.76 8.37
N LYS A 181 -15.01 8.81 9.03
CA LYS A 181 -15.09 8.95 10.47
C LYS A 181 -16.54 8.97 10.94
N GLU A 182 -17.41 9.73 10.28
CA GLU A 182 -18.85 9.72 10.58
C GLU A 182 -19.49 8.36 10.35
N LYS A 183 -19.12 7.67 9.25
CA LYS A 183 -19.64 6.34 8.92
C LYS A 183 -19.31 5.27 9.98
N TYR A 184 -18.15 5.35 10.61
CA TYR A 184 -17.67 4.36 11.60
C TYR A 184 -17.86 4.80 13.07
N ASN A 185 -18.43 5.99 13.32
CA ASN A 185 -18.73 6.51 14.67
C ASN A 185 -19.91 5.82 15.34
#